data_AF-A0A937MR13-F1
#
_entry.id   AF-A0A937MR13-F1
#
_cell.length_a   1.000
_cell.length_b   1.000
_cell.length_c   1.000
_cell.angle_alpha   90.00
_cell.angle_beta   90.00
_cell.angle_gamma   90.00
#
_symmetry.space_group_name_H-M   'P 1'
#
loop_
_entity.id
_entity.type
_entity.pdbx_description
1 polymer ?
#
loop_
_entity_poly.entity_id
_entity_poly.type
_entity_poly.pdbx_seq_one_letter_code
_entity_poly.pdbx_strand_id
1 'polypeptide(L)'
;MTAEKLDQTALLEELEQFRKEKERIRMLVGQIGGKHSQKKDNLINIVFIIAMVALFFLDLMRHLFHINMPLPQMFSIELAVLLVSIKIIWMIHRGTKVEHFQFWVLNSIEFRLNDVAKRLREIDKKLSAE
;
A
#
# COMPACT_ATOMS: atom_id res chain seq x y z
N MET A 1 -35.31 -35.60 2.15
CA MET A 1 -34.85 -34.63 3.18
C MET A 1 -33.36 -34.77 3.54
N THR A 2 -32.69 -35.89 3.24
CA THR A 2 -31.26 -36.14 3.54
C THR A 2 -30.30 -35.67 2.45
N ALA A 3 -30.66 -35.76 1.16
CA ALA A 3 -29.79 -35.34 0.05
C ALA A 3 -29.63 -33.82 -0.07
N GLU A 4 -30.73 -33.07 0.07
CA GLU A 4 -30.75 -31.59 0.00
C GLU A 4 -29.98 -30.94 1.16
N LYS A 5 -29.98 -31.56 2.35
CA LYS A 5 -29.17 -31.12 3.49
C LYS A 5 -27.68 -31.39 3.27
N LEU A 6 -27.33 -32.50 2.62
CA LEU A 6 -25.94 -32.85 2.30
C LEU A 6 -25.34 -31.86 1.29
N ASP A 7 -26.15 -31.45 0.31
CA ASP A 7 -25.80 -30.46 -0.70
C ASP A 7 -25.63 -29.05 -0.09
N GLN A 8 -26.54 -28.64 0.79
CA GLN A 8 -26.40 -27.38 1.54
C GLN A 8 -25.15 -27.36 2.44
N THR A 9 -24.80 -28.47 3.07
CA THR A 9 -23.57 -28.56 3.86
C THR A 9 -22.32 -28.49 3.00
N ALA A 10 -22.31 -29.14 1.83
CA ALA A 10 -21.19 -29.05 0.89
C ALA A 10 -20.99 -27.63 0.34
N LEU A 11 -22.08 -26.94 -0.01
CA LEU A 11 -22.06 -25.53 -0.43
C LEU A 11 -21.53 -24.60 0.66
N LEU A 12 -21.91 -24.83 1.92
CA LEU A 12 -21.38 -24.06 3.06
C LEU A 12 -19.89 -24.29 3.26
N GLU A 13 -19.43 -25.53 3.10
CA GLU A 13 -18.02 -25.90 3.22
C GLU A 13 -17.17 -25.27 2.10
N GLU A 14 -17.65 -25.30 0.85
CA GLU A 14 -17.04 -24.57 -0.28
C GLU A 14 -16.99 -23.06 0.00
N LEU A 15 -18.09 -22.46 0.46
CA LEU A 15 -18.15 -21.03 0.76
C LEU A 15 -17.13 -20.64 1.85
N GLU A 16 -16.95 -21.50 2.85
CA GLU A 16 -15.99 -21.28 3.92
C GLU A 16 -14.54 -21.43 3.43
N GLN A 17 -14.27 -22.40 2.53
CA GLN A 17 -13.00 -22.51 1.84
C GLN A 17 -12.70 -21.26 1.00
N PHE A 18 -13.66 -20.77 0.21
CA PHE A 18 -13.50 -19.52 -0.56
C PHE A 18 -13.19 -18.32 0.34
N ARG A 19 -13.83 -18.20 1.50
CA ARG A 19 -13.53 -17.15 2.48
C ARG A 19 -12.12 -17.25 3.03
N LYS A 20 -11.66 -18.46 3.37
CA LYS A 20 -10.28 -18.71 3.83
C LYS A 20 -9.26 -18.38 2.75
N GLU A 21 -9.50 -18.78 1.52
CA GLU A 21 -8.66 -18.47 0.35
C GLU A 21 -8.54 -16.95 0.17
N LYS A 22 -9.68 -16.24 0.20
CA LYS A 22 -9.74 -14.79 0.08
C LYS A 22 -8.97 -14.09 1.19
N GLU A 23 -9.11 -14.53 2.43
CA GLU A 23 -8.40 -13.93 3.56
C GLU A 23 -6.89 -14.18 3.46
N ARG A 24 -6.48 -15.36 2.99
CA ARG A 24 -5.09 -15.70 2.73
C ARG A 24 -4.48 -14.82 1.65
N ILE A 25 -5.18 -14.62 0.54
CA ILE A 25 -4.77 -13.69 -0.53
C ILE A 25 -4.63 -12.28 0.06
N ARG A 26 -5.60 -11.79 0.83
CA ARG A 26 -5.50 -10.47 1.48
C ARG A 26 -4.29 -10.36 2.39
N MET A 27 -3.98 -11.39 3.18
CA MET A 27 -2.80 -11.39 4.04
C MET A 27 -1.50 -11.35 3.24
N LEU A 28 -1.39 -12.13 2.15
CA LEU A 28 -0.22 -12.12 1.27
C LEU A 28 -0.04 -10.76 0.60
N VAL A 29 -1.13 -10.18 0.06
CA VAL A 29 -1.14 -8.81 -0.50
C VAL A 29 -0.72 -7.78 0.56
N GLY A 30 -1.22 -7.91 1.79
CA GLY A 30 -0.87 -7.01 2.90
C GLY A 30 0.58 -7.17 3.37
N GLN A 31 1.14 -8.38 3.33
CA GLN A 31 2.56 -8.63 3.63
C GLN A 31 3.47 -7.99 2.57
N ILE A 32 3.12 -8.11 1.30
CA ILE A 32 3.83 -7.45 0.18
C ILE A 32 3.66 -5.93 0.25
N GLY A 33 2.48 -5.48 0.69
CA GLY A 33 2.12 -4.09 1.00
C GLY A 33 2.87 -3.46 2.18
N GLY A 34 3.70 -4.21 2.91
CA GLY A 34 4.54 -3.68 3.97
C GLY A 34 3.90 -3.66 5.37
N LYS A 35 2.84 -4.45 5.64
CA LYS A 35 2.18 -4.51 6.96
C LYS A 35 3.14 -4.82 8.12
N HIS A 36 4.22 -5.57 7.88
CA HIS A 36 5.23 -5.85 8.92
C HIS A 36 6.08 -4.62 9.29
N SER A 37 6.29 -3.69 8.36
CA SER A 37 7.13 -2.52 8.63
C SER A 37 6.35 -1.26 9.01
N GLN A 38 5.01 -1.30 8.96
CA GLN A 38 4.17 -0.17 9.38
C GLN A 38 4.54 0.40 10.76
N LYS A 39 4.89 -0.46 11.73
CA LYS A 39 5.28 0.01 13.08
C LYS A 39 6.58 0.83 13.05
N LYS A 40 7.59 0.38 12.30
CA LYS A 40 8.85 1.11 12.12
C LYS A 40 8.60 2.41 11.34
N ASP A 41 7.66 2.38 10.40
CA ASP A 41 7.37 3.53 9.55
C ASP A 41 6.65 4.63 10.30
N ASN A 42 5.71 4.25 11.15
CA ASN A 42 5.07 5.18 12.08
C ASN A 42 6.08 5.79 13.05
N LEU A 43 7.00 4.99 13.58
CA LEU A 43 8.07 5.51 14.45
C LEU A 43 8.95 6.53 13.72
N ILE A 44 9.41 6.20 12.51
CA ILE A 44 10.22 7.12 11.69
C ILE A 44 9.42 8.38 11.37
N ASN A 45 8.13 8.26 11.06
CA ASN A 45 7.27 9.41 10.79
C ASN A 45 7.14 10.33 12.01
N ILE A 46 6.93 9.77 13.19
CA ILE A 46 6.86 10.53 14.45
C ILE A 46 8.17 11.25 14.71
N VAL A 47 9.32 10.58 14.53
CA VAL A 47 10.64 11.20 14.70
C VAL A 47 10.84 12.39 13.75
N PHE A 48 10.47 12.25 12.48
CA PHE A 48 10.54 13.35 11.51
C PHE A 48 9.64 14.53 11.90
N ILE A 49 8.41 14.27 12.35
CA ILE A 49 7.48 15.32 12.80
C ILE A 49 8.05 16.04 14.02
N ILE A 50 8.54 15.30 15.02
CA ILE A 50 9.14 15.89 16.22
C ILE A 50 10.35 16.76 15.84
N ALA A 51 11.22 16.29 14.94
CA ALA A 51 12.37 17.05 14.48
C ALA A 51 11.96 18.34 13.75
N MET A 52 10.96 18.29 12.86
CA MET A 52 10.44 19.47 12.17
C MET A 52 9.79 20.48 13.12
N VAL A 53 8.95 20.00 14.04
CA VAL A 53 8.30 20.86 15.04
C VAL A 53 9.35 21.47 15.97
N ALA A 54 10.36 20.72 16.39
CA ALA A 54 11.45 21.23 17.20
C ALA A 54 12.22 22.35 16.47
N LEU A 55 12.64 22.12 15.23
CA LEU A 55 13.32 23.16 14.43
C LEU A 55 12.48 24.42 14.28
N PHE A 56 11.20 24.26 13.96
CA PHE A 56 10.26 25.38 13.85
C PHE A 56 10.10 26.13 15.17
N PHE A 57 9.94 25.42 16.28
CA PHE A 57 9.78 26.02 17.60
C PHE A 57 11.06 26.73 18.07
N LEU A 58 12.24 26.19 17.74
CA LEU A 58 13.53 26.81 18.03
C LEU A 58 13.69 28.13 17.25
N ASP A 59 13.34 28.16 15.97
CA ASP A 59 13.35 29.40 15.19
C ASP A 59 12.33 30.42 15.72
N LEU A 60 11.14 29.96 16.11
CA LEU A 60 10.10 30.81 16.70
C LEU A 60 10.54 31.39 18.06
N MET A 61 11.08 30.56 18.95
CA MET A 61 11.61 30.97 20.25
C MET A 61 12.75 31.96 20.10
N ARG A 62 13.67 31.74 19.15
CA ARG A 62 14.72 32.72 18.84
C ARG A 62 14.12 34.07 18.43
N HIS A 63 13.14 34.08 17.54
CA HIS A 63 12.55 35.31 17.03
C HIS A 63 11.78 36.09 18.10
N LEU A 64 11.04 35.38 18.97
CA LEU A 64 10.23 36.00 20.04
C LEU A 64 11.06 36.39 21.27
N PHE A 65 11.96 35.52 21.74
CA PHE A 65 12.66 35.69 23.02
C PHE A 65 14.10 36.22 22.87
N HIS A 66 14.58 36.47 21.64
CA HIS A 66 15.95 36.91 21.36
C HIS A 66 17.02 36.00 22.02
N ILE A 67 16.71 34.71 22.14
CA ILE A 67 17.61 33.74 22.75
C ILE A 67 18.79 33.52 21.78
N ASN A 68 20.00 33.79 22.28
CA ASN A 68 21.22 33.70 21.50
C ASN A 68 21.63 32.22 21.36
N MET A 69 21.04 31.55 20.37
CA MET A 69 21.30 30.15 20.07
C MET A 69 22.41 30.04 19.00
N PRO A 70 23.31 29.04 19.04
CA PRO A 70 24.54 29.03 18.23
C PRO A 70 24.36 28.79 16.72
N LEU A 71 23.18 28.39 16.25
CA LEU A 71 22.94 28.03 14.84
C LEU A 71 22.43 29.21 14.01
N PRO A 72 23.07 29.71 12.95
CA PRO A 72 22.53 30.81 12.12
C PRO A 72 21.09 30.54 11.62
N GLN A 73 20.24 31.57 11.55
CA GLN A 73 18.82 31.41 11.15
C GLN A 73 18.66 30.76 9.76
N MET A 74 19.44 31.19 8.78
CA MET A 74 19.42 30.62 7.43
C MET A 74 19.71 29.12 7.43
N PHE A 75 20.68 28.69 8.26
CA PHE A 75 21.07 27.29 8.37
C PHE A 75 19.95 26.41 8.94
N SER A 76 19.13 26.92 9.86
CA SER A 76 17.98 26.19 10.41
C SER A 76 16.92 25.91 9.33
N ILE A 77 16.61 26.91 8.51
CA ILE A 77 15.63 26.79 7.42
C ILE A 77 16.15 25.83 6.35
N GLU A 78 17.42 25.94 5.96
CA GLU A 78 18.06 25.00 5.03
C GLU A 78 17.99 23.55 5.52
N LEU A 79 18.25 23.34 6.82
CA LEU A 79 18.16 22.02 7.45
C LEU A 79 16.73 21.48 7.45
N ALA A 80 15.73 22.35 7.72
CA ALA A 80 14.32 21.97 7.66
C ALA A 80 13.90 21.55 6.25
N VAL A 81 14.29 22.32 5.22
CA VAL A 81 14.01 22.00 3.80
C VAL A 81 14.70 20.69 3.39
N LEU A 82 15.94 20.47 3.83
CA LEU A 82 16.67 19.22 3.59
C LEU A 82 15.95 18.01 4.21
N LEU A 83 15.51 18.14 5.47
CA LEU A 83 14.78 17.09 6.18
C LEU A 83 13.47 16.72 5.47
N VAL A 84 12.70 17.72 5.03
CA VAL A 84 11.46 17.49 4.25
C VAL A 84 11.76 16.78 2.93
N SER A 85 12.80 17.20 2.22
CA SER A 85 13.22 16.60 0.95
C SER A 85 13.59 15.12 1.11
N ILE A 86 14.38 14.80 2.14
CA ILE A 86 14.74 13.41 2.48
C ILE A 86 13.49 12.60 2.82
N LYS A 87 12.54 13.17 3.57
CA LYS A 87 11.28 12.50 3.93
C LYS A 87 10.43 12.15 2.70
N ILE A 88 10.36 13.05 1.71
CA ILE A 88 9.64 12.83 0.45
C ILE A 88 10.31 11.70 -0.34
N ILE A 89 11.63 11.75 -0.53
CA ILE A 89 12.38 10.68 -1.23
C ILE A 89 12.16 9.34 -0.55
N TRP A 90 12.21 9.33 0.78
CA TRP A 90 11.98 8.12 1.57
C TRP A 90 10.56 7.58 1.39
N MET A 91 9.55 8.44 1.37
CA MET A 91 8.16 8.05 1.11
C MET A 91 7.98 7.44 -0.28
N ILE A 92 8.56 8.06 -1.32
CA ILE A 92 8.50 7.57 -2.70
C ILE A 92 9.15 6.19 -2.82
N HIS A 93 10.37 6.04 -2.31
CA HIS A 93 11.09 4.76 -2.34
C HIS A 93 10.33 3.64 -1.61
N ARG A 94 9.59 4.00 -0.57
CA ARG A 94 8.74 3.08 0.20
C ARG A 94 7.56 2.55 -0.61
N GLY A 95 6.93 3.41 -1.42
CA GLY A 95 5.71 3.11 -2.17
C GLY A 95 5.90 2.11 -3.31
N THR A 96 7.10 2.09 -3.90
CA THR A 96 7.41 1.34 -5.13
C THR A 96 7.12 -0.16 -5.06
N LYS A 97 7.27 -0.80 -3.89
CA LYS A 97 7.03 -2.25 -3.75
C LYS A 97 5.55 -2.62 -3.92
N VAL A 98 4.66 -1.79 -3.37
CA VAL A 98 3.21 -2.02 -3.44
C VAL A 98 2.71 -1.79 -4.86
N GLU A 99 3.18 -0.71 -5.49
CA GLU A 99 2.86 -0.37 -6.87
C GLU A 99 3.30 -1.46 -7.84
N HIS A 100 4.53 -1.97 -7.69
CA HIS A 100 5.03 -3.08 -8.51
C HIS A 100 4.14 -4.32 -8.38
N PHE A 101 3.75 -4.67 -7.15
CA PHE A 101 2.86 -5.80 -6.92
C PHE A 101 1.47 -5.58 -7.53
N GLN A 102 0.87 -4.40 -7.34
CA GLN A 102 -0.42 -4.05 -7.94
C GLN A 102 -0.36 -4.14 -9.47
N PHE A 103 0.73 -3.66 -10.07
CA PHE A 103 0.98 -3.76 -11.50
C PHE A 103 1.01 -5.22 -11.98
N TRP A 104 1.75 -6.11 -11.31
CA TRP A 104 1.79 -7.53 -11.68
C TRP A 104 0.44 -8.22 -11.56
N VAL A 105 -0.32 -7.91 -10.50
CA VAL A 105 -1.66 -8.48 -10.32
C VAL A 105 -2.56 -8.03 -11.47
N LEU A 106 -2.59 -6.74 -11.79
CA LEU A 106 -3.41 -6.20 -12.86
C LEU A 106 -3.04 -6.81 -14.22
N ASN A 107 -1.75 -6.89 -14.55
CA ASN A 107 -1.27 -7.51 -15.79
C ASN A 107 -1.67 -8.99 -15.89
N SER A 108 -1.63 -9.73 -14.77
CA SER A 108 -2.06 -11.13 -14.75
C SER A 108 -3.57 -11.28 -14.97
N ILE A 109 -4.38 -10.35 -14.47
CA ILE A 109 -5.83 -10.32 -14.68
C ILE A 109 -6.14 -9.93 -16.12
N GLU A 110 -5.47 -8.92 -16.66
CA GLU A 110 -5.60 -8.48 -18.05
C GLU A 110 -5.28 -9.62 -19.02
N PHE A 111 -4.18 -10.34 -18.80
CA PHE A 111 -3.84 -11.50 -19.62
C PHE A 111 -4.92 -12.59 -19.58
N ARG A 112 -5.42 -12.94 -18.39
CA ARG A 112 -6.49 -13.94 -18.23
C ARG A 112 -7.80 -13.50 -18.88
N LEU A 113 -8.20 -12.24 -18.71
CA LEU A 113 -9.38 -11.68 -19.36
C LEU A 113 -9.27 -11.74 -20.88
N ASN A 114 -8.08 -11.43 -21.42
CA ASN A 114 -7.82 -11.52 -22.85
C ASN A 114 -7.91 -12.96 -23.38
N ASP A 115 -7.41 -13.95 -22.64
CA ASP A 115 -7.54 -15.36 -23.05
C ASP A 115 -9.01 -15.82 -23.04
N VAL A 116 -9.76 -15.47 -21.98
CA VAL A 116 -11.20 -15.75 -21.90
C VAL A 116 -11.95 -15.07 -23.05
N ALA A 117 -11.64 -13.80 -23.36
CA ALA A 117 -12.26 -13.08 -24.47
C ALA A 117 -11.96 -13.74 -25.83
N LYS A 118 -10.76 -14.27 -26.05
CA LYS A 118 -10.42 -15.03 -27.26
C LYS A 118 -11.23 -16.31 -27.37
N ARG A 119 -11.27 -17.11 -26.29
CA ARG A 119 -12.07 -18.35 -26.25
C ARG A 119 -13.55 -18.09 -26.51
N LEU A 120 -14.09 -17.02 -25.94
CA LEU A 120 -15.49 -16.63 -26.14
C LEU A 120 -15.78 -16.29 -27.62
N ARG A 121 -14.87 -15.56 -28.28
CA ARG A 121 -14.97 -15.27 -29.72
C ARG A 121 -14.85 -16.52 -30.60
N GLU A 122 -14.03 -17.49 -30.20
CA GLU A 122 -13.93 -18.76 -30.92
C GLU A 122 -15.21 -19.59 -30.82
N ILE A 123 -15.83 -19.61 -29.63
CA ILE A 123 -17.13 -20.25 -29.41
C ILE A 123 -18.21 -19.57 -30.26
N ASP A 124 -18.26 -18.24 -30.23
CA ASP A 124 -19.22 -17.43 -31.00
C ASP A 124 -19.10 -17.67 -32.51
N LYS A 125 -17.87 -17.75 -33.04
CA LYS A 125 -17.60 -18.10 -34.44
C LYS A 125 -18.09 -19.49 -34.83
N LYS A 126 -17.95 -20.49 -33.95
CA LYS A 126 -18.41 -21.85 -34.21
C LYS A 126 -19.94 -21.93 -34.24
N LEU A 127 -20.60 -21.26 -33.30
CA LEU A 127 -22.06 -21.16 -33.23
C LEU A 127 -22.66 -20.38 -34.40
N SER A 128 -21.96 -19.37 -34.93
CA SER A 128 -22.40 -18.58 -36.08
C SER A 128 -22.15 -19.24 -37.45
N ALA A 129 -21.41 -20.35 -37.48
CA ALA A 129 -21.05 -21.08 -38.70
C ALA A 129 -21.91 -22.34 -38.93
N GLU A 130 -22.76 -22.70 -37.97
CA GLU A 130 -23.89 -23.64 -38.11
C GLU A 130 -25.18 -22.88 -38.46
#